data_AF-A0A0C6EE91-F1
#
_entry.id   AF-A0A0C6EE91-F1
#
_cell.length_a   1.000
_cell.length_b   1.000
_cell.length_c   1.000
_cell.angle_alpha   90.00
_cell.angle_beta   90.00
_cell.angle_gamma   90.00
#
_symmetry.space_group_name_H-M   'P 1'
#
loop_
_entity.id
_entity.type
_entity.pdbx_description
1 polymer ?
#
loop_
_entity_poly.entity_id
_entity_poly.type
_entity_poly.pdbx_seq_one_letter_code
_entity_poly.pdbx_strand_id
1 'polypeptide(L)'
;MSYCTKCGNEISGDDLFCKACGAKQDISTTAKNSEIYVTPAANEQTIEKLTDVTPVTFSSVSAPEPRMSPKKNPNMPVTILSVFLAVAVIAAGFLGYKYIDDSNTINTQQETILGLNADKSSLQSDLSTAQSTIQDVNGQLSSTQSQLATAEEDLAAIQAKYPLRNFESLNKLQLWASSHKQTDYNYADDQYATALAIQQAAMEDGYLVSACICWASTTGYHYILCEAMVGTTVYYWHPEDGIVKIYMADIPVD
;
A
#
# COMPACT_ATOMS: atom_id res chain seq x y z
N MET A 1 -7.54 21.78 -1.81
CA MET A 1 -7.13 20.58 -1.06
C MET A 1 -7.90 19.41 -1.64
N SER A 2 -7.20 18.34 -2.01
CA SER A 2 -7.80 17.16 -2.63
C SER A 2 -7.83 16.04 -1.58
N TYR A 3 -8.82 15.15 -1.63
CA TYR A 3 -8.94 14.04 -0.68
C TYR A 3 -8.98 12.71 -1.42
N CYS A 4 -8.35 11.69 -0.84
CA CYS A 4 -8.35 10.35 -1.41
C CYS A 4 -9.76 9.77 -1.43
N THR A 5 -10.24 9.37 -2.60
CA THR A 5 -11.57 8.76 -2.78
C THR A 5 -11.74 7.39 -2.11
N LYS A 6 -10.64 6.77 -1.67
CA LYS A 6 -10.63 5.46 -1.00
C LYS A 6 -10.57 5.53 0.52
N CYS A 7 -9.80 6.44 1.09
CA CYS A 7 -9.58 6.48 2.54
C CYS A 7 -9.86 7.84 3.20
N GLY A 8 -10.20 8.87 2.42
CA GLY A 8 -10.55 10.20 2.95
C GLY A 8 -9.39 11.04 3.46
N ASN A 9 -8.15 10.55 3.40
CA ASN A 9 -6.98 11.35 3.78
C ASN A 9 -6.68 12.46 2.76
N GLU A 10 -6.16 13.57 3.27
CA GLU A 10 -5.72 14.71 2.45
C GLU A 10 -4.55 14.29 1.54
N ILE A 11 -4.61 14.70 0.28
CA ILE A 11 -3.58 14.46 -0.73
C ILE A 11 -3.17 15.79 -1.37
N SER A 12 -1.89 15.91 -1.72
CA SER A 12 -1.41 17.04 -2.51
C SER A 12 -2.06 16.99 -3.90
N GLY A 13 -2.36 18.16 -4.48
CA GLY A 13 -3.06 18.26 -5.76
C GLY A 13 -2.38 17.53 -6.93
N ASP A 14 -1.07 17.32 -6.81
CA ASP A 14 -0.23 16.69 -7.84
C ASP A 14 0.13 15.22 -7.52
N ASP A 15 -0.30 14.67 -6.37
CA ASP A 15 0.01 13.29 -5.98
C ASP A 15 -0.87 12.29 -6.75
N LEU A 16 -0.25 11.52 -7.67
CA LEU A 16 -0.91 10.44 -8.43
C LEU A 16 -1.37 9.26 -7.57
N PHE A 17 -0.86 9.15 -6.35
CA PHE A 17 -1.14 8.06 -5.42
C PHE A 17 -1.31 8.60 -3.99
N CYS A 18 -2.26 8.03 -3.25
CA CYS A 18 -2.43 8.36 -1.83
C CYS A 18 -1.30 7.76 -0.99
N LYS A 19 -0.55 8.61 -0.27
CA LYS A 19 0.54 8.18 0.61
C LYS A 19 0.09 7.34 1.81
N ALA A 20 -1.19 7.40 2.17
CA ALA A 20 -1.73 6.66 3.30
C ALA A 20 -2.24 5.26 2.95
N CYS A 21 -2.82 5.06 1.76
CA CYS A 21 -3.43 3.77 1.38
C CYS A 21 -2.96 3.20 0.03
N GLY A 22 -2.09 3.91 -0.69
CA GLY A 22 -1.54 3.48 -1.99
C GLY A 22 -2.50 3.59 -3.18
N ALA A 23 -3.73 4.07 -2.98
CA ALA A 23 -4.72 4.15 -4.06
C ALA A 23 -4.33 5.21 -5.12
N LYS A 24 -4.35 4.81 -6.40
CA LYS A 24 -4.19 5.72 -7.55
C LYS A 24 -5.34 6.74 -7.60
N GLN A 25 -5.02 8.00 -7.89
CA GLN A 25 -5.98 9.09 -8.03
C GLN A 25 -6.09 9.49 -9.50
N ASP A 26 -7.32 9.60 -10.01
CA ASP A 26 -7.57 10.08 -11.36
C ASP A 26 -7.56 11.60 -11.38
N ILE A 27 -6.36 12.19 -11.51
CA ILE A 27 -6.21 13.64 -11.57
C ILE A 27 -6.63 14.10 -12.97
N SER A 28 -7.90 14.47 -13.13
CA SER A 28 -8.34 15.20 -14.34
C SER A 28 -7.83 16.64 -14.26
N THR A 29 -6.79 16.93 -15.04
CA THR A 29 -6.26 18.27 -15.30
C THR A 29 -7.37 19.23 -15.73
N THR A 30 -7.87 20.03 -14.79
CA THR A 30 -8.49 21.32 -15.07
C THR A 30 -7.80 22.38 -14.23
N ALA A 31 -6.57 22.71 -14.62
CA ALA A 31 -5.92 23.94 -14.21
C ALA A 31 -6.22 25.01 -15.26
N LYS A 32 -7.14 25.93 -14.95
CA LYS A 32 -7.09 27.30 -15.48
C LYS A 32 -7.62 28.30 -14.45
N ASN A 33 -6.66 29.05 -13.92
CA ASN A 33 -6.70 30.47 -13.56
C ASN A 33 -7.78 30.99 -12.62
N SER A 34 -7.35 31.45 -11.44
CA SER A 34 -7.28 32.89 -11.16
C SER A 34 -6.40 33.16 -9.93
N GLU A 35 -5.30 33.88 -10.15
CA GLU A 35 -4.64 34.70 -9.14
C GLU A 35 -5.61 35.79 -8.68
N ILE A 36 -5.78 36.00 -7.36
CA ILE A 36 -5.82 37.33 -6.73
C ILE A 36 -5.24 37.21 -5.31
N TYR A 37 -4.16 37.96 -5.06
CA TYR A 37 -3.55 38.28 -3.78
C TYR A 37 -4.49 39.07 -2.87
N VAL A 38 -4.60 38.73 -1.56
CA VAL A 38 -4.60 39.69 -0.41
C VAL A 38 -4.26 38.94 0.91
N THR A 39 -3.14 39.27 1.55
CA THR A 39 -2.98 39.28 3.04
C THR A 39 -3.48 40.63 3.56
N PRO A 40 -4.04 40.79 4.78
CA PRO A 40 -3.53 40.22 6.03
C PRO A 40 -4.59 39.91 7.13
N ALA A 41 -4.08 39.49 8.30
CA ALA A 41 -4.53 39.84 9.66
C ALA A 41 -4.92 38.67 10.58
N ALA A 42 -4.28 38.71 11.75
CA ALA A 42 -4.47 37.89 12.92
C ALA A 42 -5.85 38.10 13.57
N ASN A 43 -6.41 37.02 14.13
CA ASN A 43 -7.31 36.95 15.31
C ASN A 43 -7.57 35.43 15.50
N GLU A 44 -7.05 34.70 16.47
CA GLU A 44 -7.28 34.76 17.92
C GLU A 44 -8.77 34.72 18.29
N GLN A 45 -9.24 33.58 18.83
CA GLN A 45 -10.22 33.41 19.92
C GLN A 45 -10.57 31.90 20.02
N THR A 46 -10.17 31.21 21.09
CA THR A 46 -10.79 31.13 22.43
C THR A 46 -12.09 30.32 22.44
N ILE A 47 -12.04 29.11 23.02
CA ILE A 47 -13.12 28.63 23.89
C ILE A 47 -12.51 28.24 25.23
N GLU A 48 -13.17 28.76 26.25
CA GLU A 48 -12.84 28.90 27.65
C GLU A 48 -12.48 27.60 28.35
N LYS A 49 -11.35 27.66 29.07
CA LYS A 49 -11.07 26.81 30.23
C LYS A 49 -11.16 27.70 31.47
N LEU A 50 -12.34 27.72 32.08
CA LEU A 50 -12.62 28.19 33.44
C LEU A 50 -13.15 26.95 34.18
N THR A 51 -12.81 26.60 35.43
CA THR A 51 -12.05 27.24 36.49
C THR A 51 -11.80 26.12 37.50
N ASP A 52 -10.54 25.88 37.84
CA ASP A 52 -10.16 25.12 39.03
C ASP A 52 -10.18 26.10 40.21
N VAL A 53 -11.14 25.93 41.12
CA VAL A 53 -11.19 26.65 42.40
C VAL A 53 -11.34 25.60 43.49
N THR A 54 -10.20 25.33 44.10
CA THR A 54 -9.96 25.03 45.53
C THR A 54 -11.18 24.95 46.45
N PRO A 55 -11.24 23.93 47.33
CA PRO A 55 -12.24 23.88 48.40
C PRO A 55 -11.91 24.94 49.47
N VAL A 56 -12.78 25.93 49.59
CA VAL A 56 -12.76 26.90 50.69
C VAL A 56 -13.24 26.21 51.97
N THR A 57 -12.33 26.18 52.93
CA THR A 57 -12.57 25.86 54.34
C THR A 57 -13.50 26.91 54.94
N PHE A 58 -14.62 26.49 55.54
CA PHE A 58 -15.45 27.39 56.35
C PHE A 58 -15.38 27.02 57.84
N SER A 59 -14.97 28.04 58.58
CA SER A 59 -14.78 28.11 60.01
C SER A 59 -16.07 27.91 60.81
N SER A 60 -15.86 27.21 61.92
CA SER A 60 -16.67 27.19 63.14
C SER A 60 -16.76 28.55 63.83
N VAL A 61 -17.97 29.05 64.07
CA VAL A 61 -18.36 30.08 65.07
C VAL A 61 -19.88 29.89 65.25
N SER A 62 -20.57 29.84 66.39
CA SER A 62 -20.31 30.04 67.83
C SER A 62 -21.53 29.51 68.59
N ALA A 63 -21.34 29.18 69.87
CA ALA A 63 -22.40 28.94 70.86
C ALA A 63 -23.37 30.14 71.01
N PRO A 64 -24.57 29.90 71.56
CA PRO A 64 -24.76 30.28 72.96
C PRO A 64 -25.49 29.22 73.81
N GLU A 65 -25.12 29.18 75.09
CA GLU A 65 -25.86 28.53 76.18
C GLU A 65 -27.31 29.03 76.25
N PRO A 66 -28.22 28.19 76.78
CA PRO A 66 -29.07 28.68 77.85
C PRO A 66 -29.00 27.77 79.08
N ARG A 67 -28.66 28.38 80.22
CA ARG A 67 -28.96 27.84 81.54
C ARG A 67 -30.47 27.94 81.79
N MET A 68 -31.15 26.81 81.98
CA MET A 68 -32.30 26.75 82.89
C MET A 68 -32.29 25.45 83.70
N SER A 69 -32.79 25.62 84.92
CA SER A 69 -32.67 24.87 86.16
C SER A 69 -33.39 23.50 86.21
N PRO A 70 -33.11 22.67 87.23
CA PRO A 70 -33.77 21.38 87.39
C PRO A 70 -35.08 21.53 88.18
N LYS A 71 -36.21 21.03 87.64
CA LYS A 71 -37.40 20.74 88.46
C LYS A 71 -38.38 19.72 87.83
N LYS A 72 -38.21 18.47 88.27
CA LYS A 72 -39.22 17.60 88.93
C LYS A 72 -40.59 17.33 88.24
N ASN A 73 -40.74 16.06 87.82
CA ASN A 73 -41.92 15.15 87.80
C ASN A 73 -42.95 15.24 86.63
N PRO A 74 -43.81 14.21 86.43
CA PRO A 74 -43.47 12.93 85.79
C PRO A 74 -44.46 12.60 84.66
N ASN A 75 -44.03 12.28 83.44
CA ASN A 75 -44.92 11.65 82.44
C ASN A 75 -44.12 10.64 81.60
N MET A 76 -44.04 9.42 82.16
CA MET A 76 -43.47 8.21 81.56
C MET A 76 -44.50 7.55 80.63
N PRO A 77 -44.80 8.19 79.49
CA PRO A 77 -44.92 7.43 78.24
C PRO A 77 -44.07 8.02 77.09
N VAL A 78 -43.59 9.26 77.22
CA VAL A 78 -42.98 10.01 76.11
C VAL A 78 -41.49 9.68 75.92
N THR A 79 -40.76 9.36 76.99
CA THR A 79 -39.34 9.00 76.93
C THR A 79 -39.10 7.61 76.34
N ILE A 80 -39.94 6.63 76.66
CA ILE A 80 -39.86 5.28 76.08
C ILE A 80 -40.21 5.35 74.58
N LEU A 81 -41.25 6.09 74.21
CA LEU A 81 -41.62 6.31 72.81
C LEU A 81 -40.50 7.00 72.02
N SER A 82 -39.81 7.98 72.62
CA SER A 82 -38.67 8.68 72.01
C SER A 82 -37.47 7.76 71.75
N VAL A 83 -37.14 6.84 72.68
CA VAL A 83 -36.03 5.89 72.50
C VAL A 83 -36.35 4.87 71.41
N PHE A 84 -37.58 4.34 71.37
CA PHE A 84 -38.00 3.44 70.30
C PHE A 84 -38.00 4.13 68.92
N LEU A 85 -38.43 5.39 68.86
CA LEU A 85 -38.38 6.18 67.63
C LEU A 85 -36.93 6.41 67.16
N ALA A 86 -36.02 6.73 68.09
CA ALA A 86 -34.61 6.93 67.76
C ALA A 86 -33.94 5.66 67.20
N VAL A 87 -34.21 4.49 67.80
CA VAL A 87 -33.68 3.20 67.29
C VAL A 87 -34.28 2.85 65.93
N ALA A 88 -35.58 3.10 65.71
CA ALA A 88 -36.22 2.87 64.42
C ALA A 88 -35.61 3.74 63.31
N VAL A 89 -35.28 5.00 63.61
CA VAL A 89 -34.63 5.92 62.65
C VAL A 89 -33.21 5.46 62.31
N ILE A 90 -32.43 5.02 63.30
CA ILE A 90 -31.06 4.52 63.08
C ILE A 90 -31.08 3.22 62.25
N ALA A 91 -31.98 2.29 62.58
CA ALA A 91 -32.13 1.05 61.82
C ALA A 91 -32.56 1.31 60.37
N ALA A 92 -33.53 2.22 60.17
CA ALA A 92 -33.95 2.62 58.83
C ALA A 92 -32.81 3.31 58.05
N GLY A 93 -32.01 4.15 58.72
CA GLY A 93 -30.84 4.80 58.12
C GLY A 93 -29.76 3.80 57.71
N PHE A 94 -29.46 2.79 58.54
CA PHE A 94 -28.47 1.77 58.23
C PHE A 94 -28.92 0.84 57.09
N LEU A 95 -30.19 0.38 57.09
CA LEU A 95 -30.73 -0.39 55.98
C LEU A 95 -30.75 0.42 54.67
N GLY A 96 -31.10 1.71 54.75
CA GLY A 96 -31.05 2.62 53.60
C GLY A 96 -29.62 2.80 53.06
N TYR A 97 -28.64 3.03 53.93
CA TYR A 97 -27.23 3.15 53.54
C TYR A 97 -26.71 1.87 52.87
N LYS A 98 -26.95 0.70 53.48
CA LYS A 98 -26.53 -0.59 52.90
C LYS A 98 -27.20 -0.87 51.55
N TYR A 99 -28.49 -0.57 51.43
CA TYR A 99 -29.20 -0.70 50.16
C TYR A 99 -28.64 0.22 49.07
N ILE A 100 -28.28 1.46 49.41
CA ILE A 100 -27.66 2.42 48.49
C ILE A 100 -26.26 1.95 48.06
N ASP A 101 -25.44 1.44 48.99
CA ASP A 101 -24.10 0.94 48.69
C ASP A 101 -24.13 -0.32 47.81
N ASP A 102 -25.00 -1.28 48.16
CA ASP A 102 -25.23 -2.49 47.36
C ASP A 102 -25.77 -2.11 45.96
N SER A 103 -26.68 -1.12 45.86
CA SER A 103 -27.22 -0.62 44.59
C SER A 103 -26.17 0.08 43.72
N ASN A 104 -25.28 0.89 44.31
CA ASN A 104 -24.19 1.53 43.59
C ASN A 104 -23.21 0.48 43.05
N THR A 105 -22.89 -0.53 43.87
CA THR A 105 -22.03 -1.64 43.47
C THR A 105 -22.63 -2.46 42.33
N ILE A 106 -23.94 -2.76 42.39
CA ILE A 106 -24.68 -3.42 41.31
C ILE A 106 -24.63 -2.59 40.01
N ASN A 107 -24.83 -1.27 40.10
CA ASN A 107 -24.76 -0.38 38.93
C ASN A 107 -23.35 -0.40 38.30
N THR A 108 -22.29 -0.32 39.10
CA THR A 108 -20.90 -0.40 38.62
C THR A 108 -20.58 -1.76 38.00
N GLN A 109 -21.07 -2.85 38.59
CA GLN A 109 -20.91 -4.19 38.00
C GLN A 109 -21.64 -4.32 36.68
N GLN A 110 -22.85 -3.74 36.55
CA GLN A 110 -23.61 -3.72 35.32
C GLN A 110 -22.85 -2.96 34.21
N GLU A 111 -22.29 -1.79 34.50
CA GLU A 111 -21.45 -1.03 33.58
C GLU A 111 -20.21 -1.83 33.14
N THR A 112 -19.57 -2.52 34.07
CA THR A 112 -18.40 -3.37 33.77
C THR A 112 -18.78 -4.54 32.87
N ILE A 113 -19.92 -5.20 33.12
CA ILE A 113 -20.43 -6.30 32.27
C ILE A 113 -20.77 -5.79 30.87
N LEU A 114 -21.34 -4.60 30.75
CA LEU A 114 -21.62 -3.97 29.46
C LEU A 114 -20.32 -3.68 28.70
N GLY A 115 -19.31 -3.12 29.38
CA GLY A 115 -17.97 -2.87 28.82
C GLY A 115 -17.29 -4.16 28.34
N LEU A 116 -17.22 -5.18 29.20
CA LEU A 116 -16.63 -6.48 28.83
C LEU A 116 -17.35 -7.17 27.66
N ASN A 117 -18.68 -6.99 27.53
CA ASN A 117 -19.42 -7.51 26.38
C ASN A 117 -19.14 -6.73 25.09
N ALA A 118 -18.94 -5.41 25.19
CA ALA A 118 -18.49 -4.60 24.06
C ALA A 118 -17.08 -5.02 23.61
N ASP A 119 -16.13 -5.17 24.54
CA ASP A 119 -14.77 -5.62 24.27
C ASP A 119 -14.75 -7.02 23.65
N LYS A 120 -15.55 -7.95 24.17
CA LYS A 120 -15.70 -9.29 23.61
C LYS A 120 -16.17 -9.25 22.16
N SER A 121 -17.14 -8.38 21.85
CA SER A 121 -17.65 -8.21 20.48
C SER A 121 -16.58 -7.62 19.56
N SER A 122 -15.79 -6.67 20.06
CA SER A 122 -14.64 -6.10 19.32
C SER A 122 -13.59 -7.16 19.02
N LEU A 123 -13.16 -7.93 20.02
CA LEU A 123 -12.17 -8.99 19.86
C LEU A 123 -12.64 -10.08 18.88
N GLN A 124 -13.95 -10.37 18.83
CA GLN A 124 -14.51 -11.28 17.83
C GLN A 124 -14.43 -10.71 16.41
N SER A 125 -14.67 -9.41 16.25
CA SER A 125 -14.50 -8.72 14.97
C SER A 125 -13.03 -8.71 14.53
N ASP A 126 -12.12 -8.41 15.45
CA ASP A 126 -10.68 -8.40 15.19
C ASP A 126 -10.16 -9.78 14.81
N LEU A 127 -10.64 -10.84 15.48
CA LEU A 127 -10.30 -12.22 15.16
C LEU A 127 -10.76 -12.60 13.75
N SER A 128 -11.99 -12.24 13.37
CA SER A 128 -12.51 -12.46 12.01
C SER A 128 -11.67 -11.72 10.97
N THR A 129 -11.29 -10.48 11.28
CA THR A 129 -10.43 -9.66 10.41
C THR A 129 -9.05 -10.28 10.25
N ALA A 130 -8.40 -10.68 11.35
CA ALA A 130 -7.09 -11.33 11.32
C ALA A 130 -7.13 -12.66 10.56
N GLN A 131 -8.20 -13.44 10.71
CA GLN A 131 -8.40 -14.67 9.94
C GLN A 131 -8.49 -14.41 8.43
N SER A 132 -9.22 -13.37 8.03
CA SER A 132 -9.29 -12.92 6.63
C SER A 132 -7.91 -12.49 6.11
N THR A 133 -7.17 -11.70 6.88
CA THR A 133 -5.81 -11.29 6.52
C THR A 133 -4.85 -12.48 6.36
N ILE A 134 -4.94 -13.49 7.23
CA ILE A 134 -4.12 -14.71 7.11
C ILE A 134 -4.44 -15.46 5.81
N GLN A 135 -5.72 -15.55 5.43
CA GLN A 135 -6.11 -16.19 4.17
C GLN A 135 -5.58 -15.41 2.96
N ASP A 136 -5.70 -14.09 2.98
CA ASP A 136 -5.20 -13.23 1.90
C ASP A 136 -3.68 -13.33 1.75
N VAL A 137 -2.93 -13.20 2.86
CA VAL A 137 -1.47 -13.32 2.85
C VAL A 137 -1.01 -14.70 2.38
N ASN A 138 -1.71 -15.78 2.76
CA ASN A 138 -1.40 -17.12 2.24
C ASN A 138 -1.67 -17.24 0.73
N GLY A 139 -2.71 -16.58 0.23
CA GLY A 139 -2.99 -16.47 -1.21
C GLY A 139 -1.89 -15.70 -1.93
N GLN A 140 -1.46 -14.56 -1.38
CA GLN A 140 -0.35 -13.77 -1.92
C GLN A 140 0.96 -14.56 -1.92
N LEU A 141 1.29 -15.27 -0.83
CA LEU A 141 2.50 -16.10 -0.74
C LEU A 141 2.53 -17.17 -1.83
N SER A 142 1.40 -17.85 -2.06
CA SER A 142 1.28 -18.87 -3.11
C SER A 142 1.45 -18.27 -4.52
N SER A 143 0.90 -17.07 -4.75
CA SER A 143 1.04 -16.34 -6.00
C SER A 143 2.50 -15.91 -6.24
N THR A 144 3.14 -15.30 -5.25
CA THR A 144 4.55 -14.89 -5.33
C THR A 144 5.48 -16.07 -5.54
N GLN A 145 5.22 -17.21 -4.88
CA GLN A 145 6.01 -18.43 -5.08
C GLN A 145 5.90 -18.97 -6.51
N SER A 146 4.70 -18.92 -7.10
CA SER A 146 4.49 -19.32 -8.50
C SER A 146 5.21 -18.37 -9.46
N GLN A 147 5.12 -17.06 -9.22
CA GLN A 147 5.81 -16.04 -10.01
C GLN A 147 7.34 -16.19 -9.94
N LEU A 148 7.88 -16.51 -8.77
CA LEU A 148 9.32 -16.75 -8.60
C LEU A 148 9.78 -17.94 -9.44
N ALA A 149 9.03 -19.06 -9.42
CA ALA A 149 9.37 -20.24 -10.22
C ALA A 149 9.37 -19.94 -11.72
N THR A 150 8.37 -19.19 -12.22
CA THR A 150 8.33 -18.74 -13.62
C THR A 150 9.51 -17.82 -13.96
N ALA A 151 9.83 -16.85 -13.10
CA ALA A 151 10.94 -15.95 -13.34
C ALA A 151 12.31 -16.67 -13.35
N GLU A 152 12.48 -17.69 -12.50
CA GLU A 152 13.68 -18.54 -12.50
C GLU A 152 13.80 -19.37 -13.79
N GLU A 153 12.69 -19.93 -14.28
CA GLU A 153 12.63 -20.64 -15.56
C GLU A 153 12.94 -19.71 -16.75
N ASP A 154 12.33 -18.53 -16.78
CA ASP A 154 12.58 -17.52 -17.81
C ASP A 154 14.05 -17.07 -17.81
N LEU A 155 14.63 -16.84 -16.62
CA LEU A 155 16.03 -16.48 -16.49
C LEU A 155 16.95 -17.58 -17.02
N ALA A 156 16.69 -18.84 -16.68
CA ALA A 156 17.46 -19.97 -17.19
C ALA A 156 17.34 -20.10 -18.71
N ALA A 157 16.14 -19.90 -19.26
CA ALA A 157 15.89 -19.91 -20.71
C ALA A 157 16.65 -18.78 -21.44
N ILE A 158 16.68 -17.57 -20.87
CA ILE A 158 17.45 -16.44 -21.39
C ILE A 158 18.95 -16.75 -21.29
N GLN A 159 19.44 -17.18 -20.13
CA GLN A 159 20.87 -17.49 -19.94
C GLN A 159 21.35 -18.63 -20.86
N ALA A 160 20.48 -19.56 -21.26
CA ALA A 160 20.82 -20.59 -22.24
C ALA A 160 21.00 -20.03 -23.67
N LYS A 161 20.36 -18.91 -24.00
CA LYS A 161 20.42 -18.27 -25.33
C LYS A 161 21.43 -17.13 -25.42
N TYR A 162 21.77 -16.49 -24.31
CA TYR A 162 22.63 -15.31 -24.25
C TYR A 162 23.93 -15.59 -23.45
N PRO A 163 25.11 -15.12 -23.90
CA PRO A 163 25.32 -14.20 -25.02
C PRO A 163 25.08 -14.88 -26.37
N LEU A 164 24.53 -14.13 -27.32
CA LEU A 164 24.40 -14.58 -28.69
C LEU A 164 25.78 -14.95 -29.23
N ARG A 165 25.89 -16.08 -29.93
CA ARG A 165 27.15 -16.59 -30.43
C ARG A 165 27.30 -16.37 -31.93
N ASN A 166 28.55 -16.29 -32.37
CA ASN A 166 28.91 -16.38 -33.77
C ASN A 166 28.66 -17.79 -34.30
N PHE A 167 28.56 -17.94 -35.61
CA PHE A 167 28.47 -19.26 -36.23
C PHE A 167 29.82 -19.97 -36.15
N GLU A 168 29.82 -21.26 -35.81
CA GLU A 168 31.06 -22.03 -35.62
C GLU A 168 31.81 -22.30 -36.94
N SER A 169 31.10 -22.27 -38.07
CA SER A 169 31.69 -22.50 -39.39
C SER A 169 30.84 -21.87 -40.49
N LEU A 170 31.48 -21.59 -41.63
CA LEU A 170 30.80 -21.14 -42.84
C LEU A 170 29.72 -22.14 -43.28
N ASN A 171 29.97 -23.44 -43.15
CA ASN A 171 28.98 -24.46 -43.52
C ASN A 171 27.72 -24.37 -42.65
N LYS A 172 27.86 -24.18 -41.33
CA LYS A 172 26.71 -23.96 -40.44
C LYS A 172 25.95 -22.69 -40.78
N LEU A 173 26.66 -21.58 -41.03
CA LEU A 173 26.05 -20.32 -41.44
C LEU A 173 25.28 -20.48 -42.76
N GLN A 174 25.89 -21.10 -43.78
CA GLN A 174 25.25 -21.31 -45.09
C GLN A 174 24.02 -22.19 -45.00
N LEU A 175 24.07 -23.28 -44.22
CA LEU A 175 22.90 -24.14 -44.00
C LEU A 175 21.79 -23.37 -43.29
N TRP A 176 22.12 -22.64 -42.22
CA TRP A 176 21.16 -21.87 -41.44
C TRP A 176 20.51 -20.74 -42.26
N ALA A 177 21.30 -19.96 -42.99
CA ALA A 177 20.80 -18.88 -43.84
C ALA A 177 19.89 -19.45 -44.96
N SER A 178 20.25 -20.62 -45.52
CA SER A 178 19.44 -21.26 -46.55
C SER A 178 18.12 -21.84 -46.05
N SER A 179 17.99 -22.15 -44.76
CA SER A 179 16.74 -22.64 -44.16
C SER A 179 15.82 -21.51 -43.68
N HIS A 180 16.33 -20.29 -43.53
CA HIS A 180 15.59 -19.13 -43.00
C HIS A 180 15.28 -18.06 -44.05
N LYS A 181 15.21 -18.44 -45.32
CA LYS A 181 14.90 -17.51 -46.42
C LYS A 181 13.55 -16.85 -46.21
N GLN A 182 13.48 -15.60 -46.63
CA GLN A 182 12.26 -14.82 -46.61
C GLN A 182 11.75 -14.56 -48.02
N THR A 183 10.51 -14.09 -48.12
CA THR A 183 9.94 -13.65 -49.39
C THR A 183 10.65 -12.39 -49.88
N ASP A 184 10.86 -12.29 -51.19
CA ASP A 184 11.40 -11.10 -51.84
C ASP A 184 10.31 -10.02 -52.03
N TYR A 185 10.64 -8.77 -51.74
CA TYR A 185 9.74 -7.63 -51.85
C TYR A 185 10.37 -6.47 -52.63
N ASN A 186 9.52 -5.77 -53.40
CA ASN A 186 9.96 -4.66 -54.25
C ASN A 186 10.19 -3.34 -53.49
N TYR A 187 9.73 -3.23 -52.24
CA TYR A 187 9.82 -2.02 -51.44
C TYR A 187 10.85 -2.19 -50.32
N ALA A 188 11.67 -1.16 -50.11
CA ALA A 188 12.76 -1.21 -49.13
C ALA A 188 12.27 -1.45 -47.70
N ASP A 189 11.14 -0.86 -47.30
CA ASP A 189 10.58 -1.04 -45.96
C ASP A 189 10.17 -2.50 -45.71
N ASP A 190 9.48 -3.12 -46.67
CA ASP A 190 9.05 -4.52 -46.59
C ASP A 190 10.26 -5.45 -46.61
N GLN A 191 11.25 -5.16 -47.46
CA GLN A 191 12.48 -5.95 -47.54
C GLN A 191 13.33 -5.82 -46.27
N TYR A 192 13.29 -4.68 -45.58
CA TYR A 192 13.99 -4.54 -44.30
C TYR A 192 13.28 -5.31 -43.19
N ALA A 193 11.94 -5.36 -43.22
CA ALA A 193 11.16 -6.20 -42.31
C ALA A 193 11.52 -7.70 -42.45
N THR A 194 11.84 -8.18 -43.65
CA THR A 194 12.30 -9.56 -43.84
C THR A 194 13.69 -9.81 -43.26
N ALA A 195 14.62 -8.86 -43.42
CA ALA A 195 15.93 -8.94 -42.75
C ALA A 195 15.80 -8.94 -41.21
N LEU A 196 14.87 -8.15 -40.66
CA LEU A 196 14.57 -8.16 -39.22
C LEU A 196 13.99 -9.49 -38.75
N ALA A 197 13.14 -10.14 -39.57
CA ALA A 197 12.62 -11.47 -39.25
C ALA A 197 13.74 -12.52 -39.18
N ILE A 198 14.73 -12.45 -40.08
CA ILE A 198 15.92 -13.32 -40.01
C ILE A 198 16.74 -13.03 -38.75
N GLN A 199 16.98 -11.76 -38.42
CA GLN A 199 17.66 -11.40 -37.19
C GLN A 199 16.93 -11.93 -35.95
N GLN A 200 15.59 -11.85 -35.92
CA GLN A 200 14.80 -12.42 -34.84
C GLN A 200 14.95 -13.94 -34.75
N ALA A 201 14.82 -14.66 -35.87
CA ALA A 201 15.01 -16.10 -35.91
C ALA A 201 16.41 -16.51 -35.43
N ALA A 202 17.44 -15.74 -35.81
CA ALA A 202 18.80 -15.97 -35.34
C ALA A 202 18.90 -15.84 -33.81
N MET A 203 18.32 -14.79 -33.23
CA MET A 203 18.29 -14.60 -31.77
C MET A 203 17.56 -15.75 -31.05
N GLU A 204 16.46 -16.24 -31.64
CA GLU A 204 15.70 -17.37 -31.09
C GLU A 204 16.52 -18.67 -31.05
N ASP A 205 17.40 -18.86 -32.05
CA ASP A 205 18.37 -19.95 -32.16
C ASP A 205 19.70 -19.71 -31.41
N GLY A 206 19.87 -18.52 -30.83
CA GLY A 206 21.05 -18.10 -30.07
C GLY A 206 22.22 -17.59 -30.91
N TYR A 207 22.00 -17.20 -32.17
CA TYR A 207 23.02 -16.62 -33.05
C TYR A 207 22.94 -15.09 -33.11
N LEU A 208 24.11 -14.47 -33.30
CA LEU A 208 24.20 -13.04 -33.61
C LEU A 208 24.14 -12.84 -35.13
N VAL A 209 23.05 -12.22 -35.59
CA VAL A 209 22.84 -11.77 -36.97
C VAL A 209 22.36 -10.33 -36.94
N SER A 210 22.91 -9.48 -37.81
CA SER A 210 22.49 -8.08 -37.93
C SER A 210 21.75 -7.87 -39.25
N ALA A 211 20.55 -7.30 -39.20
CA ALA A 211 19.91 -6.72 -40.37
C ALA A 211 20.56 -5.36 -40.67
N CYS A 212 21.03 -5.18 -41.91
CA CYS A 212 21.79 -4.00 -42.30
C CYS A 212 21.22 -3.39 -43.59
N ILE A 213 21.23 -2.06 -43.64
CA ILE A 213 21.00 -1.27 -44.86
C ILE A 213 22.34 -0.69 -45.28
N CYS A 214 22.84 -1.06 -46.45
CA CYS A 214 24.06 -0.49 -46.99
C CYS A 214 23.77 0.40 -48.20
N TRP A 215 24.53 1.50 -48.32
CA TRP A 215 24.43 2.45 -49.43
C TRP A 215 25.57 2.20 -50.42
N ALA A 216 25.24 1.98 -51.70
CA ALA A 216 26.23 1.96 -52.76
C ALA A 216 26.36 3.34 -53.42
N SER A 217 27.45 4.05 -53.13
CA SER A 217 27.73 5.39 -53.67
C SER A 217 27.87 5.41 -55.20
N THR A 218 28.24 4.28 -55.79
CA THR A 218 28.47 4.13 -57.23
C THR A 218 27.18 3.99 -58.03
N THR A 219 26.14 3.42 -57.44
CA THR A 219 24.87 3.12 -58.13
C THR A 219 23.69 3.93 -57.61
N GLY A 220 23.83 4.56 -56.44
CA GLY A 220 22.75 5.31 -55.80
C GLY A 220 21.63 4.44 -55.22
N TYR A 221 21.84 3.11 -55.19
CA TYR A 221 20.89 2.17 -54.59
C TYR A 221 21.27 1.83 -53.14
N HIS A 222 20.24 1.50 -52.37
CA HIS A 222 20.37 0.83 -51.08
C HIS A 222 20.23 -0.68 -51.27
N TYR A 223 21.01 -1.45 -50.53
CA TYR A 223 20.80 -2.89 -50.41
C TYR A 223 20.48 -3.24 -48.96
N ILE A 224 19.59 -4.21 -48.82
CA ILE A 224 19.24 -4.80 -47.54
C ILE A 224 19.89 -6.18 -47.49
N LEU A 225 20.59 -6.43 -46.40
CA LEU A 225 21.37 -7.64 -46.21
C LEU A 225 21.38 -8.04 -44.74
N CYS A 226 21.69 -9.30 -44.50
CA CYS A 226 21.96 -9.83 -43.17
C CYS A 226 23.46 -10.09 -43.05
N GLU A 227 24.04 -9.78 -41.89
CA GLU A 227 25.46 -9.99 -41.59
C GLU A 227 25.64 -10.91 -40.38
N ALA A 228 26.65 -11.77 -40.45
CA ALA A 228 27.04 -12.64 -39.33
C ALA A 228 28.54 -12.92 -39.36
N MET A 229 29.10 -13.27 -38.20
CA MET A 229 30.51 -13.64 -38.08
C MET A 229 30.71 -15.16 -38.03
N VAL A 230 31.80 -15.60 -38.65
CA VAL A 230 32.43 -16.91 -38.43
C VAL A 230 33.91 -16.66 -38.14
N GLY A 231 34.35 -16.93 -36.92
CA GLY A 231 35.70 -16.56 -36.49
C GLY A 231 35.93 -15.05 -36.58
N THR A 232 36.92 -14.63 -37.38
CA THR A 232 37.30 -13.22 -37.61
C THR A 232 36.76 -12.67 -38.95
N THR A 233 35.89 -13.41 -39.63
CA THR A 233 35.36 -13.05 -40.94
C THR A 233 33.88 -12.71 -40.84
N VAL A 234 33.50 -11.56 -41.40
CA VAL A 234 32.10 -11.14 -41.57
C VAL A 234 31.61 -11.62 -42.92
N TYR A 235 30.45 -12.25 -42.89
CA TYR A 235 29.72 -12.70 -44.07
C TYR A 235 28.42 -11.94 -44.18
N TYR A 236 27.92 -11.83 -45.40
CA TYR A 236 26.63 -11.25 -45.70
C TYR A 236 25.81 -12.13 -46.65
N TRP A 237 24.50 -11.98 -46.61
CA TRP A 237 23.58 -12.58 -47.58
C TRP A 237 22.33 -11.71 -47.73
N HIS A 238 21.56 -11.95 -48.79
CA HIS A 238 20.27 -11.31 -48.95
C HIS A 238 19.16 -12.19 -48.34
N PRO A 239 18.16 -11.61 -47.65
CA PRO A 239 17.10 -12.37 -47.00
C PRO A 239 16.39 -13.38 -47.89
N GLU A 240 16.26 -13.07 -49.18
CA GLU A 240 15.50 -13.84 -50.16
C GLU A 240 16.25 -15.05 -50.73
N ASP A 241 17.57 -14.98 -50.87
CA ASP A 241 18.36 -16.04 -51.51
C ASP A 241 19.00 -17.01 -50.50
N GLY A 242 19.38 -16.49 -49.32
CA GLY A 242 20.12 -17.23 -48.29
C GLY A 242 21.52 -17.63 -48.74
N ILE A 243 22.10 -16.96 -49.74
CA ILE A 243 23.42 -17.29 -50.30
C ILE A 243 24.48 -16.46 -49.58
N VAL A 244 25.31 -17.13 -48.80
CA VAL A 244 26.30 -16.49 -47.93
C VAL A 244 27.56 -16.15 -48.72
N LYS A 245 27.96 -14.88 -48.63
CA LYS A 245 29.12 -14.30 -49.31
C LYS A 245 30.06 -13.67 -48.29
N ILE A 246 31.36 -13.67 -48.58
CA ILE A 246 32.34 -12.99 -47.73
C ILE A 246 32.17 -11.49 -47.89
N TYR A 247 32.06 -10.76 -46.77
CA TYR A 247 32.06 -9.31 -46.77
C TYR A 247 33.47 -8.76 -46.45
N MET A 248 33.98 -9.12 -45.27
CA MET A 248 35.28 -8.69 -44.75
C MET A 248 35.96 -9.86 -44.05
N ALA A 249 37.24 -10.07 -44.34
CA ALA A 249 38.05 -11.13 -43.74
C ALA A 249 39.17 -10.53 -42.87
N ASP A 250 39.68 -11.34 -41.96
CA ASP A 250 40.85 -11.02 -41.12
C ASP A 250 40.67 -9.75 -40.27
N ILE A 251 39.48 -9.59 -39.67
CA ILE A 251 39.20 -8.45 -38.78
C ILE A 251 40.05 -8.61 -37.51
N PRO A 252 40.88 -7.61 -37.14
CA PRO A 252 41.65 -7.65 -35.91
C PRO A 252 40.71 -7.73 -34.70
N VAL A 253 40.92 -8.74 -33.86
CA VAL A 253 40.29 -8.84 -32.54
C VAL A 253 41.35 -8.43 -31.53
N ASP A 254 41.33 -7.14 -31.17
CA ASP A 254 42.15 -6.57 -30.08
C ASP A 254 41.62 -7.00 -28.70
#